data_AF-D5PZV8-F1
#
_entry.id   AF-D5PZV8-F1
#
_cell.length_a   1.000
_cell.length_b   1.000
_cell.length_c   1.000
_cell.angle_alpha   90.00
_cell.angle_beta   90.00
_cell.angle_gamma   90.00
#
_symmetry.space_group_name_H-M   'P 1'
#
loop_
_entity.id
_entity.type
_entity.pdbx_description
1 polymer ?
#
loop_
_entity_poly.entity_id
_entity_poly.type
_entity_poly.pdbx_seq_one_letter_code
_entity_poly.pdbx_strand_id
1 'polypeptide(L)'
;MKKMIIIFVKMAKTFANKIINRKSKTGYKSEINCYTCEECCYCQYKSSCIKRSNSKIPLENRTKNLQVSKLFYEKRKENLKRIISPEGFEPRMNRSI
;
A
#
# COMPACT_ATOMS: atom_id res chain seq x y z
N MET A 1 -13.79 -3.81 -0.89
CA MET A 1 -12.58 -3.01 -0.58
C MET A 1 -11.25 -3.59 -1.10
N LYS A 2 -11.00 -4.91 -1.03
CA LYS A 2 -9.77 -5.53 -1.61
C LYS A 2 -9.61 -5.30 -3.13
N LYS A 3 -10.72 -5.10 -3.86
CA LYS A 3 -10.71 -4.80 -5.31
C LYS A 3 -10.15 -3.41 -5.67
N MET A 4 -10.26 -2.39 -4.82
CA MET A 4 -9.86 -1.01 -5.18
C MET A 4 -8.34 -0.81 -5.24
N ILE A 5 -7.55 -1.54 -4.45
CA ILE A 5 -6.08 -1.42 -4.47
C ILE A 5 -5.48 -2.24 -5.63
N ILE A 6 -6.13 -3.33 -6.03
CA ILE A 6 -5.63 -4.26 -7.05
C ILE A 6 -5.90 -3.74 -8.47
N ILE A 7 -6.91 -2.87 -8.68
CA ILE A 7 -7.19 -2.30 -10.00
C ILE A 7 -6.12 -1.27 -10.45
N PHE A 8 -5.44 -0.59 -9.53
CA PHE A 8 -4.53 0.53 -9.86
C PHE A 8 -3.14 0.14 -10.41
N VAL A 9 -2.71 -1.12 -10.27
CA VAL A 9 -1.37 -1.59 -10.70
C VAL A 9 -1.43 -2.44 -11.98
N LYS A 10 -2.62 -2.74 -12.49
CA LYS A 10 -2.76 -3.76 -13.56
C LYS A 10 -2.17 -3.36 -14.92
N MET A 11 -1.74 -2.10 -15.12
CA MET A 11 -1.21 -1.62 -16.41
C MET A 11 0.29 -1.35 -16.44
N ALA A 12 1.01 -1.35 -15.30
CA ALA A 12 2.40 -0.93 -15.30
C ALA A 12 3.31 -1.85 -14.49
N LYS A 13 4.39 -2.29 -15.13
CA LYS A 13 5.50 -3.00 -14.49
C LYS A 13 6.16 -2.08 -13.47
N THR A 14 6.55 -2.66 -12.34
CA THR A 14 7.22 -1.94 -11.25
C THR A 14 8.54 -2.59 -10.95
N PHE A 15 9.58 -1.78 -10.77
CA PHE A 15 10.90 -2.26 -10.36
C PHE A 15 11.19 -1.88 -8.90
N ALA A 16 12.02 -2.68 -8.25
CA ALA A 16 12.51 -2.38 -6.91
C ALA A 16 13.48 -1.20 -7.00
N ASN A 17 13.16 -0.08 -6.35
CA ASN A 17 13.97 1.12 -6.38
C ASN A 17 14.92 1.16 -5.18
N LYS A 18 14.37 1.06 -3.96
CA LYS A 18 15.15 1.17 -2.73
C LYS A 18 14.46 0.57 -1.52
N ILE A 19 15.23 0.37 -0.46
CA ILE A 19 14.75 -0.05 0.85
C ILE A 19 14.91 1.13 1.82
N ILE A 20 13.86 1.45 2.57
CA ILE A 20 13.85 2.51 3.59
C ILE A 20 13.61 1.90 4.95
N ASN A 21 14.46 2.24 5.92
CA ASN A 21 14.24 1.93 7.31
C ASN A 21 13.56 3.11 8.02
N ARG A 22 12.38 2.87 8.61
CA ARG A 22 11.66 3.87 9.41
C ARG A 22 11.58 3.45 10.86
N LYS A 23 11.78 4.42 11.76
CA LYS A 23 11.57 4.29 13.19
C LYS A 23 10.35 5.11 13.60
N SER A 24 9.42 4.50 14.32
CA SER A 24 8.25 5.18 14.88
C SER A 24 8.59 5.89 16.20
N LYS A 25 7.66 6.72 16.70
CA LYS A 25 7.79 7.41 18.00
C LYS A 25 7.99 6.44 19.17
N THR A 26 7.36 5.26 19.11
CA THR A 26 7.50 4.21 20.14
C THR A 26 8.79 3.39 19.99
N GLY A 27 9.65 3.71 19.03
CA GLY A 27 10.91 3.03 18.80
C GLY A 27 10.84 1.82 17.86
N TYR A 28 9.64 1.41 17.44
CA TYR A 28 9.47 0.31 16.48
C TYR A 28 10.17 0.63 15.15
N LYS A 29 11.01 -0.29 14.69
CA LYS A 29 11.75 -0.21 13.42
C LYS A 29 11.04 -1.05 12.36
N SER A 30 10.88 -0.48 11.17
CA SER A 30 10.23 -1.13 10.04
C SER A 30 11.05 -0.97 8.77
N GLU A 31 11.17 -2.05 8.01
CA GLU A 31 11.75 -2.07 6.68
C GLU A 31 10.63 -1.89 5.63
N ILE A 32 10.82 -0.93 4.74
CA ILE A 32 9.85 -0.52 3.73
C ILE A 32 10.51 -0.58 2.36
N ASN A 33 10.01 -1.47 1.52
CA ASN A 33 10.44 -1.62 0.14
C ASN A 33 9.70 -0.59 -0.72
N CYS A 34 10.47 0.20 -1.46
CA CYS A 34 9.95 1.17 -2.40
C CYS A 34 10.03 0.62 -3.81
N TYR A 35 8.88 0.55 -4.47
CA TYR A 35 8.76 0.16 -5.86
C TYR A 35 8.36 1.38 -6.68
N THR A 36 9.02 1.56 -7.81
CA THR A 36 8.71 2.64 -8.75
C THR A 36 8.05 2.04 -9.99
N CYS A 37 7.02 2.71 -10.47
CA CYS A 37 6.37 2.40 -11.73
C CYS A 37 7.32 2.72 -12.90
N GLU A 38 7.53 1.77 -13.82
CA GLU A 38 8.39 1.94 -14.99
C GLU A 38 7.83 3.04 -15.91
N GLU A 39 6.55 2.93 -16.27
CA GLU A 39 5.91 3.88 -17.17
C GLU A 39 4.62 4.42 -16.56
N CYS A 40 4.52 5.76 -16.51
CA CYS A 40 3.32 6.47 -16.05
C CYS A 40 2.86 7.54 -17.05
N CYS A 41 3.46 7.63 -18.24
CA CYS A 41 3.23 8.74 -19.18
C CYS A 41 1.80 8.75 -19.74
N TYR A 42 1.20 7.59 -20.03
CA TYR A 42 -0.13 7.49 -20.66
C TYR A 42 -1.24 7.02 -19.71
N CYS A 43 -1.06 7.19 -18.40
CA CYS A 43 -2.04 6.72 -17.42
C CYS A 43 -3.21 7.71 -17.31
N GLN A 44 -4.39 7.33 -17.80
CA GLN A 44 -5.61 8.14 -17.69
C GLN A 44 -6.00 8.45 -16.22
N TYR A 45 -5.58 7.59 -15.29
CA TYR A 45 -5.83 7.73 -13.85
C TYR A 45 -4.67 8.41 -13.11
N LYS A 46 -3.72 9.05 -13.80
CA LYS A 46 -2.52 9.62 -13.18
C LYS A 46 -2.85 10.69 -12.15
N SER A 47 -3.83 11.54 -12.44
CA SER A 47 -4.31 12.61 -11.57
C SER A 47 -4.96 12.10 -10.29
N SER A 48 -5.67 10.97 -10.35
CA SER A 48 -6.29 10.34 -9.18
C SER A 48 -5.32 9.43 -8.41
N CYS A 49 -4.36 8.81 -9.10
CA CYS A 49 -3.37 7.91 -8.52
C CYS A 49 -2.26 8.67 -7.77
N ILE A 50 -1.71 9.73 -8.37
CA ILE A 50 -0.65 10.55 -7.79
C ILE A 50 -1.31 11.74 -7.10
N LYS A 51 -1.51 11.62 -5.77
CA LYS A 51 -2.03 12.72 -4.97
C LYS A 51 -1.20 13.99 -5.17
N ARG A 52 -1.87 15.15 -5.22
CA ARG A 52 -1.25 16.47 -5.34
C ARG A 52 -0.37 16.73 -4.11
N SER A 53 0.91 16.36 -4.20
CA SER A 53 1.94 16.84 -3.29
C SER A 53 2.47 18.19 -3.80
N ASN A 54 3.05 18.99 -2.89
CA ASN A 54 3.79 20.24 -3.18
C ASN A 54 5.11 19.97 -3.94
N SER A 55 5.09 19.06 -4.91
CA SER A 55 6.24 18.77 -5.76
C SER A 55 6.34 19.82 -6.87
N LYS A 56 7.58 20.22 -7.16
CA LYS A 56 7.94 21.21 -8.20
C LYS A 56 7.81 20.62 -9.62
N ILE A 57 7.72 19.29 -9.75
CA ILE A 57 7.67 18.57 -11.03
C ILE A 57 6.21 18.56 -11.53
N PRO A 58 5.90 18.81 -12.82
CA PRO A 58 4.54 18.73 -13.32
C PRO A 58 3.99 17.30 -13.25
N LEU A 59 2.66 17.14 -13.16
CA LEU A 59 2.02 15.81 -13.02
C LEU A 59 2.42 14.84 -14.14
N GLU A 60 2.55 15.35 -15.37
CA GLU A 60 2.95 14.58 -16.56
C GLU A 60 4.28 13.85 -16.38
N ASN A 61 5.24 14.46 -15.69
CA ASN A 61 6.59 13.92 -15.51
C ASN A 61 6.75 13.13 -14.20
N ARG A 62 5.67 12.97 -13.41
CA ARG A 62 5.72 12.21 -12.16
C ARG A 62 5.51 10.72 -12.39
N THR A 63 6.25 9.91 -11.65
CA THR A 63 6.05 8.47 -11.56
C THR A 63 5.50 8.08 -10.20
N LYS A 64 4.66 7.04 -10.17
CA LYS A 64 4.09 6.53 -8.92
C LYS A 64 5.13 5.71 -8.17
N ASN A 65 5.31 6.03 -6.90
CA ASN A 65 6.08 5.23 -5.96
C ASN A 65 5.15 4.54 -4.97
N LEU A 66 5.36 3.24 -4.78
CA LEU A 66 4.62 2.39 -3.85
C LEU A 66 5.56 1.99 -2.71
N GLN A 67 5.10 2.14 -1.47
CA GLN A 67 5.84 1.76 -0.28
C GLN A 67 5.16 0.56 0.36
N VAL A 68 5.89 -0.55 0.44
CA VAL A 68 5.38 -1.85 0.86
C VAL A 68 6.31 -2.44 1.92
N SER A 69 5.77 -2.78 3.08
CA SER A 69 6.51 -3.55 4.09
C SER A 69 6.08 -5.01 4.04
N LYS A 70 7.04 -5.93 3.84
CA LYS A 70 6.78 -7.38 3.78
C LYS A 70 6.16 -7.90 5.08
N LEU A 71 6.78 -7.54 6.21
CA LEU A 71 6.31 -7.91 7.54
C LEU A 71 4.87 -7.44 7.80
N PHE A 72 4.53 -6.22 7.38
CA PHE A 72 3.16 -5.72 7.51
C PHE A 72 2.14 -6.58 6.76
N TYR A 73 2.47 -7.02 5.55
CA TYR A 73 1.59 -7.89 4.76
C TYR A 73 1.41 -9.26 5.40
N GLU A 74 2.47 -9.85 5.95
CA GLU A 74 2.41 -11.12 6.69
C GLU A 74 1.50 -11.01 7.91
N LYS A 75 1.75 -10.02 8.77
CA LYS A 75 0.93 -9.76 9.96
C LYS A 75 -0.52 -9.46 9.62
N ARG A 76 -0.77 -8.75 8.52
CA ARG A 76 -2.12 -8.51 8.03
C ARG A 76 -2.81 -9.80 7.58
N LYS A 77 -2.10 -10.74 6.95
CA LYS A 77 -2.64 -12.06 6.57
C LYS A 77 -2.95 -12.91 7.81
N GLU A 78 -2.02 -12.97 8.76
CA GLU A 78 -2.22 -13.67 10.04
C GLU A 78 -3.45 -13.11 10.78
N ASN A 79 -3.54 -11.79 10.92
CA ASN A 79 -4.66 -11.14 11.59
C ASN A 79 -5.99 -11.41 10.85
N LEU A 80 -5.99 -11.39 9.51
CA LEU A 80 -7.19 -11.74 8.75
C LEU A 80 -7.64 -13.18 9.02
N LYS A 81 -6.70 -14.14 9.11
CA LYS A 81 -7.04 -15.52 9.47
C LYS A 81 -7.67 -15.60 10.86
N ARG A 82 -7.12 -14.88 11.84
CA ARG A 82 -7.68 -14.80 13.21
C ARG A 82 -9.06 -14.15 13.23
N ILE A 83 -9.30 -13.11 12.42
CA ILE A 83 -10.60 -12.44 12.35
C ILE A 83 -11.68 -13.38 11.81
N ILE A 84 -11.32 -14.27 10.88
CA ILE A 84 -12.24 -15.21 10.23
C ILE A 84 -12.36 -16.54 11.00
N SER A 85 -11.51 -16.79 12.01
CA SER A 85 -11.62 -18.02 12.81
C SER A 85 -12.90 -18.01 13.66
N PRO A 86 -13.41 -19.19 14.06
CA PRO A 86 -14.59 -19.29 14.92
C PRO A 86 -14.45 -18.47 16.21
N GLU A 87 -13.29 -18.58 16.89
CA GLU A 87 -13.03 -17.80 18.12
C GLU A 87 -12.95 -16.29 17.84
N GLY A 88 -12.52 -15.90 16.64
CA GLY A 88 -12.47 -14.50 16.22
C GLY A 88 -13.83 -13.91 15.84
N PHE A 89 -14.79 -14.75 15.49
CA PHE A 89 -16.15 -14.38 15.06
C PHE A 89 -17.11 -14.22 16.25
N GLU A 90 -17.04 -15.12 17.23
CA GLU A 90 -17.84 -15.09 18.47
C GLU A 90 -17.92 -13.68 19.11
N PRO A 91 -16.82 -12.95 19.36
CA PRO A 91 -16.88 -11.63 19.99
C PRO A 91 -17.38 -10.50 19.06
N ARG A 92 -17.65 -10.79 17.77
CA ARG A 92 -18.11 -9.83 16.75
C ARG A 92 -19.58 -9.95 16.39
N MET A 93 -20.22 -11.08 16.73
CA MET A 93 -21.66 -11.26 16.56
C MET A 93 -22.48 -10.39 17.52
N ASN A 94 -21.96 -10.17 18.73
CA ASN A 94 -22.65 -9.43 19.79
C ASN A 94 -22.30 -7.93 19.85
N ARG A 95 -21.67 -7.38 18.79
CA ARG A 95 -21.44 -5.94 18.66
C ARG A 95 -22.37 -5.42 17.58
N SER A 96 -23.50 -4.84 17.98
CA SER A 96 -24.31 -4.01 17.07
C SER A 96 -23.42 -2.88 16.55
N ILE A 97 -23.26 -2.79 15.23
CA ILE A 97 -22.64 -1.66 14.53
C ILE A 97 -23.67 -0.54 14.40
#